data_AF-A0A529LT79-F1
#
_entry.id   AF-A0A529LT79-F1
#
_cell.length_a   1.000
_cell.length_b   1.000
_cell.length_c   1.000
_cell.angle_alpha   90.00
_cell.angle_beta   90.00
_cell.angle_gamma   90.00
#
_symmetry.space_group_name_H-M   'P 1'
#
loop_
_entity.id
_entity.type
_entity.pdbx_description
1 polymer ?
#
loop_
_entity_poly.entity_id
_entity_poly.type
_entity_poly.pdbx_seq_one_letter_code
_entity_poly.pdbx_strand_id
1 'polypeptide(L)'
;AANASYLPNPESAVHTFCHALPNTWHQMGVILSATDSLNWLSEITGKSAGDLTGELGDTLKAPTGVSFLPYLSGERTPHNDSAIRGCFTGLAHQSSRAVLTQAVLEGVAFAFRD
;
A
#
# COMPACT_ATOMS: atom_id res chain seq x y z
N ALA A 1 -5.22 -6.37 14.57
CA ALA A 1 -5.95 -7.52 15.15
C ALA A 1 -6.21 -7.28 16.64
N ALA A 2 -7.30 -7.82 17.20
CA ALA A 2 -7.56 -7.78 18.64
C ALA A 2 -6.87 -8.97 19.32
N ASN A 3 -6.22 -8.73 20.46
CA ASN A 3 -5.39 -9.69 21.16
C ASN A 3 -5.83 -9.82 22.63
N ALA A 4 -5.76 -11.03 23.17
CA ALA A 4 -6.05 -11.31 24.57
C ALA A 4 -4.90 -10.92 25.53
N SER A 5 -3.78 -10.43 24.99
CA SER A 5 -2.60 -10.01 25.75
C SER A 5 -1.87 -8.87 25.05
N TYR A 6 -1.06 -8.13 25.81
CA TYR A 6 -0.16 -7.12 25.26
C TYR A 6 0.97 -7.77 24.46
N LEU A 7 1.02 -7.54 23.15
CA LEU A 7 2.00 -8.11 22.21
C LEU A 7 2.68 -6.97 21.41
N PRO A 8 3.63 -6.23 21.99
CA PRO A 8 4.28 -5.13 21.28
C PRO A 8 5.22 -5.65 20.20
N ASN A 9 5.24 -4.99 19.04
CA ASN A 9 6.26 -5.19 18.01
C ASN A 9 6.79 -3.82 17.50
N PRO A 10 7.55 -3.09 18.34
CA PRO A 10 8.06 -1.77 17.99
C PRO A 10 9.16 -1.82 16.93
N GLU A 11 9.90 -2.93 16.83
CA GLU A 11 10.97 -3.10 15.84
C GLU A 11 10.42 -3.12 14.42
N SER A 12 9.21 -3.65 14.21
CA SER A 12 8.48 -3.54 12.92
C SER A 12 7.52 -2.35 12.88
N ALA A 13 7.67 -1.37 13.78
CA ALA A 13 6.82 -0.17 13.84
C ALA A 13 5.30 -0.45 13.94
N VAL A 14 4.91 -1.56 14.59
CA VAL A 14 3.50 -1.89 14.83
C VAL A 14 3.04 -1.26 16.13
N HIS A 15 1.99 -0.44 16.06
CA HIS A 15 1.38 0.14 17.25
C HIS A 15 0.59 -0.91 18.04
N THR A 16 0.70 -0.89 19.37
CA THR A 16 -0.05 -1.78 20.27
C THR A 16 -0.71 -0.95 21.37
N PHE A 17 -2.03 -0.97 21.42
CA PHE A 17 -2.83 -0.18 22.36
C PHE A 17 -3.82 -1.06 23.12
N CYS A 18 -4.35 -0.56 24.25
CA CYS A 18 -5.47 -1.19 24.94
C CYS A 18 -6.72 -1.14 24.04
N HIS A 19 -7.52 -2.20 24.07
CA HIS A 19 -8.83 -2.22 23.44
C HIS A 19 -9.87 -1.61 24.37
N ALA A 20 -11.02 -1.19 23.83
CA ALA A 20 -12.14 -0.68 24.63
C ALA A 20 -12.79 -1.73 25.56
N LEU A 21 -12.43 -3.01 25.43
CA LEU A 21 -12.93 -4.09 26.28
C LEU A 21 -11.90 -4.41 27.38
N PRO A 22 -12.34 -4.79 28.59
CA PRO A 22 -11.42 -5.21 29.65
C PRO A 22 -10.50 -6.34 29.20
N ASN A 23 -9.25 -6.32 29.66
CA ASN A 23 -8.23 -7.36 29.40
C ASN A 23 -8.05 -7.68 27.90
N THR A 24 -8.20 -6.67 27.04
CA THR A 24 -8.08 -6.83 25.59
C THR A 24 -7.18 -5.73 25.02
N TRP A 25 -6.43 -6.05 23.97
CA TRP A 25 -5.52 -5.14 23.27
C TRP A 25 -5.78 -5.17 21.76
N HIS A 26 -5.21 -4.23 21.02
CA HIS A 26 -5.17 -4.30 19.57
C HIS A 26 -3.84 -3.84 19.00
N GLN A 27 -3.46 -4.44 17.87
CA GLN A 27 -2.32 -4.03 17.05
C GLN A 27 -2.78 -3.33 15.78
N MET A 28 -2.00 -2.33 15.35
CA MET A 28 -2.26 -1.51 14.17
C MET A 28 -0.96 -1.26 13.42
N GLY A 29 -0.87 -1.80 12.19
CA GLY A 29 0.09 -1.35 11.18
C GLY A 29 -0.52 -0.16 10.42
N VAL A 30 0.33 0.78 10.01
CA VAL A 30 -0.10 1.98 9.29
C VAL A 30 0.64 2.04 7.96
N ILE A 31 -0.10 1.93 6.86
CA ILE A 31 0.36 2.20 5.50
C ILE A 31 0.02 3.64 5.19
N LEU A 32 1.04 4.48 4.94
CA LEU A 32 0.84 5.93 4.83
C LEU A 32 0.16 6.35 3.52
N SER A 33 0.34 5.60 2.43
CA SER A 33 -0.24 5.92 1.13
C SER A 33 -0.89 4.71 0.46
N ALA A 34 -2.03 4.25 1.01
CA ALA A 34 -2.86 3.21 0.40
C ALA A 34 -3.68 3.77 -0.79
N THR A 35 -4.94 4.18 -0.57
CA THR A 35 -5.80 4.79 -1.61
C THR A 35 -5.15 6.02 -2.26
N ASP A 36 -4.35 6.75 -1.48
CA ASP A 36 -3.66 7.94 -1.96
C ASP A 36 -2.67 7.64 -3.09
N SER A 37 -2.09 6.43 -3.15
CA SER A 37 -1.25 6.02 -4.28
C SER A 37 -2.03 5.96 -5.60
N LEU A 38 -3.29 5.53 -5.57
CA LEU A 38 -4.14 5.51 -6.77
C LEU A 38 -4.63 6.92 -7.13
N ASN A 39 -4.90 7.77 -6.13
CA ASN A 39 -5.25 9.17 -6.36
C ASN A 39 -4.07 9.92 -6.99
N TRP A 40 -2.86 9.70 -6.51
CA TRP A 40 -1.65 10.26 -7.12
C TRP A 40 -1.51 9.85 -8.59
N LEU A 41 -1.70 8.56 -8.92
CA LEU A 41 -1.67 8.10 -10.31
C LEU A 41 -2.81 8.73 -11.15
N SER A 42 -3.97 8.95 -10.54
CA SER A 42 -5.11 9.62 -11.16
C SER A 42 -4.75 11.05 -11.58
N GLU A 43 -4.10 11.81 -10.69
CA GLU A 43 -3.61 13.16 -10.99
C GLU A 43 -2.58 13.18 -12.12
N ILE A 44 -1.60 12.25 -12.10
CA ILE A 44 -0.56 12.14 -13.13
C ILE A 44 -1.14 11.80 -14.51
N THR A 45 -2.15 10.94 -14.56
CA THR A 45 -2.72 10.43 -15.81
C THR A 45 -3.91 11.26 -16.33
N GLY A 46 -4.44 12.18 -15.50
CA GLY A 46 -5.65 12.94 -15.80
C GLY A 46 -6.91 12.06 -15.89
N LYS A 47 -6.91 10.88 -15.25
CA LYS A 47 -8.02 9.93 -15.21
C LYS A 47 -8.51 9.78 -13.79
N SER A 48 -9.81 9.55 -13.61
CA SER A 48 -10.33 9.27 -12.27
C SER A 48 -9.86 7.89 -11.78
N ALA A 49 -9.78 7.69 -10.47
CA ALA A 49 -9.46 6.39 -9.89
C ALA A 49 -10.42 5.28 -10.39
N GLY A 50 -11.70 5.60 -10.59
CA GLY A 50 -12.69 4.68 -11.15
C GLY A 50 -12.46 4.35 -12.62
N ASP A 51 -12.01 5.30 -13.44
CA ASP A 51 -11.63 5.01 -14.82
C ASP A 51 -10.40 4.11 -14.87
N LEU A 52 -9.39 4.39 -14.04
CA LEU A 52 -8.16 3.61 -13.97
C LEU A 52 -8.43 2.15 -13.57
N THR A 53 -9.24 1.92 -12.53
CA THR A 53 -9.60 0.56 -12.12
C THR A 53 -10.56 -0.10 -13.10
N GLY A 54 -11.47 0.67 -13.70
CA GLY A 54 -12.36 0.19 -14.75
C GLY A 54 -11.61 -0.33 -15.98
N GLU A 55 -10.50 0.31 -16.37
CA GLU A 55 -9.61 -0.16 -17.45
C GLU A 55 -8.95 -1.52 -17.16
N LEU A 56 -8.80 -1.89 -15.89
CA LEU A 56 -8.29 -3.21 -15.51
C LEU A 56 -9.33 -4.32 -15.72
N GLY A 57 -10.61 -3.99 -15.49
CA GLY A 57 -11.72 -4.94 -15.42
C GLY A 57 -11.72 -5.76 -14.13
N ASP A 58 -12.67 -6.68 -14.02
CA ASP A 58 -12.95 -7.41 -12.77
C ASP A 58 -12.15 -8.71 -12.61
N THR A 59 -11.35 -9.09 -13.62
CA THR A 59 -10.56 -10.31 -13.60
C THR A 59 -9.15 -10.02 -13.10
N LEU A 60 -8.72 -10.74 -12.06
CA LEU A 60 -7.35 -10.66 -11.56
C LEU A 60 -6.37 -11.10 -12.65
N LYS A 61 -5.32 -10.30 -12.86
CA LYS A 61 -4.26 -10.56 -13.83
C LYS A 61 -3.00 -11.04 -13.12
N ALA A 62 -2.17 -11.79 -13.84
CA ALA A 62 -0.84 -12.11 -13.34
C ALA A 62 -0.01 -10.81 -13.22
N PRO A 63 0.89 -10.70 -12.22
CA PRO A 63 1.80 -9.57 -12.11
C PRO A 63 2.62 -9.38 -13.39
N THR A 64 2.88 -8.13 -13.71
CA THR A 64 3.71 -7.77 -14.86
C THR A 64 5.18 -7.67 -14.44
N GLY A 65 6.05 -7.17 -15.33
CA GLY A 65 7.44 -6.83 -14.98
C GLY A 65 7.58 -5.52 -14.20
N VAL A 66 6.50 -4.74 -14.04
CA VAL A 66 6.52 -3.44 -13.34
C VAL A 66 6.15 -3.63 -11.88
N SER A 67 6.93 -3.03 -10.97
CA SER A 67 6.63 -2.98 -9.53
C SER A 67 6.51 -1.54 -9.05
N PHE A 68 5.63 -1.32 -8.07
CA PHE A 68 5.43 -0.02 -7.44
C PHE A 68 5.68 -0.11 -5.93
N LEU A 69 6.47 0.82 -5.40
CA LEU A 69 6.64 1.03 -3.96
C LEU A 69 5.74 2.18 -3.51
N PRO A 70 4.75 1.96 -2.62
CA PRO A 70 3.74 2.96 -2.26
C PRO A 70 4.20 3.99 -1.21
N TYR A 71 5.49 4.31 -1.16
CA TYR A 71 6.07 5.13 -0.08
C TYR A 71 6.06 6.63 -0.38
N LEU A 72 4.98 7.14 -0.98
CA LEU A 72 4.90 8.53 -1.46
C LEU A 72 5.14 9.57 -0.35
N SER A 73 4.77 9.24 0.90
CA SER A 73 4.94 10.08 2.09
C SER A 73 5.99 9.54 3.07
N GLY A 74 6.95 8.74 2.60
CA GLY A 74 7.69 7.82 3.47
C GLY A 74 6.86 6.58 3.81
N GLU A 75 7.31 5.80 4.78
CA GLU A 75 6.51 4.69 5.30
C GLU A 75 6.70 4.48 6.79
N ARG A 76 5.61 4.12 7.48
CA ARG A 76 5.65 3.83 8.92
C ARG A 76 5.87 2.37 9.20
N THR A 77 4.90 1.51 8.90
CA THR A 77 5.05 0.07 9.10
C THR A 77 5.49 -0.56 7.78
N PRO A 78 6.54 -1.39 7.73
CA PRO A 78 7.41 -1.83 8.83
C PRO A 78 8.70 -1.00 9.01
N HIS A 79 8.94 -0.01 8.15
CA HIS A 79 10.27 0.59 7.99
C HIS A 79 10.58 1.80 8.89
N ASN A 80 9.56 2.54 9.32
CA ASN A 80 9.66 3.79 10.06
C ASN A 80 10.67 4.79 9.43
N ASP A 81 10.54 5.00 8.13
CA ASP A 81 11.45 5.82 7.33
C ASP A 81 10.68 6.99 6.70
N SER A 82 11.01 8.21 7.12
CA SER A 82 10.41 9.44 6.59
C SER A 82 11.10 9.98 5.33
N ALA A 83 12.27 9.46 4.97
CA ALA A 83 13.07 9.92 3.84
C ALA A 83 12.81 9.10 2.56
N ILE A 84 12.46 7.81 2.68
CA ILE A 84 12.12 6.96 1.54
C ILE A 84 10.95 7.52 0.72
N ARG A 85 10.95 7.29 -0.59
CA ARG A 85 9.91 7.78 -1.50
C ARG A 85 9.40 6.66 -2.42
N GLY A 86 8.20 6.87 -2.98
CA GLY A 86 7.60 5.93 -3.91
C GLY A 86 8.41 5.78 -5.20
N CYS A 87 8.30 4.62 -5.84
CA CYS A 87 9.11 4.27 -7.00
C CYS A 87 8.37 3.31 -7.92
N PHE A 88 8.48 3.52 -9.23
CA PHE A 88 8.22 2.50 -10.24
C PHE A 88 9.54 1.87 -10.70
N THR A 89 9.59 0.55 -10.73
CA THR A 89 10.73 -0.20 -11.27
C THR A 89 10.27 -1.19 -12.35
N GLY A 90 11.18 -1.58 -13.25
CA GLY A 90 10.86 -2.52 -14.33
C GLY A 90 10.05 -1.93 -15.50
N LEU A 91 10.02 -0.60 -15.65
CA LEU A 91 9.36 0.06 -16.77
C LEU A 91 10.01 -0.31 -18.11
N ALA A 92 9.17 -0.51 -19.12
CA ALA A 92 9.56 -0.75 -20.50
C ALA A 92 8.58 -0.07 -21.47
N HIS A 93 8.88 -0.03 -22.77
CA HIS A 93 8.02 0.66 -23.75
C HIS A 93 6.57 0.13 -23.79
N GLN A 94 6.36 -1.13 -23.41
CA GLN A 94 5.05 -1.76 -23.30
C GLN A 94 4.28 -1.45 -22.00
N SER A 95 4.89 -0.74 -21.05
CA SER A 95 4.25 -0.35 -19.77
C SER A 95 3.15 0.68 -20.03
N SER A 96 1.95 0.20 -20.34
CA SER A 96 0.77 1.03 -20.55
C SER A 96 0.23 1.59 -19.23
N ARG A 97 -0.69 2.55 -19.30
CA ARG A 97 -1.40 3.06 -18.12
C ARG A 97 -2.04 1.94 -17.30
N ALA A 98 -2.69 0.97 -17.94
CA ALA A 98 -3.27 -0.18 -17.26
C ALA A 98 -2.22 -1.00 -16.50
N VAL A 99 -1.02 -1.18 -17.07
CA VAL A 99 0.10 -1.85 -16.37
C VAL A 99 0.52 -1.06 -15.13
N LEU A 100 0.61 0.27 -15.22
CA LEU A 100 0.94 1.12 -14.08
C LEU A 100 -0.14 1.08 -12.99
N THR A 101 -1.43 1.12 -13.38
CA THR A 101 -2.54 0.99 -12.43
C THR A 101 -2.49 -0.34 -11.70
N GLN A 102 -2.27 -1.45 -12.42
CA GLN A 102 -2.14 -2.77 -11.83
C GLN A 102 -0.97 -2.80 -10.82
N ALA A 103 0.20 -2.27 -11.20
CA ALA A 103 1.37 -2.22 -10.33
C ALA A 103 1.12 -1.41 -9.05
N VAL A 104 0.36 -0.29 -9.12
CA VAL A 104 -0.01 0.49 -7.93
C VAL A 104 -0.88 -0.32 -6.96
N LEU A 105 -1.89 -1.01 -7.47
CA LEU A 105 -2.76 -1.85 -6.63
C LEU A 105 -1.98 -3.02 -6.01
N GLU A 106 -1.14 -3.68 -6.80
CA GLU A 106 -0.25 -4.74 -6.32
C GLU A 106 0.74 -4.23 -5.27
N GLY A 107 1.35 -3.06 -5.47
CA GLY A 107 2.28 -2.44 -4.52
C GLY A 107 1.65 -2.15 -3.16
N VAL A 108 0.42 -1.62 -3.14
CA VAL A 108 -0.33 -1.43 -1.90
C VAL A 108 -0.70 -2.78 -1.26
N ALA A 109 -1.08 -3.78 -2.06
CA ALA A 109 -1.36 -5.12 -1.55
C ALA A 109 -0.11 -5.79 -0.94
N PHE A 110 1.07 -5.57 -1.52
CA PHE A 110 2.34 -6.03 -0.94
C PHE A 110 2.67 -5.30 0.36
N ALA A 111 2.42 -4.00 0.46
CA ALA A 111 2.57 -3.27 1.72
C ALA A 111 1.63 -3.77 2.84
N PHE A 112 0.46 -4.33 2.51
CA PHE A 112 -0.40 -5.01 3.48
C PHE A 112 0.12 -6.39 3.93
N ARG A 113 0.95 -7.04 3.11
CA ARG A 113 1.56 -8.34 3.42
C ARG A 113 2.81 -8.17 4.29
N ASP A 114 3.58 -7.12 4.04
CA ASP A 114 4.82 -6.79 4.75
C ASP A 114 4.57 -6.47 6.24
#